data_AF-A0A8C1VG99-F1
#
_entry.id   AF-A0A8C1VG99-F1
#
_cell.length_a   1.000
_cell.length_b   1.000
_cell.length_c   1.000
_cell.angle_alpha   90.00
_cell.angle_beta   90.00
_cell.angle_gamma   90.00
#
_symmetry.space_group_name_H-M   'P 1'
#
loop_
_entity.id
_entity.type
_entity.pdbx_description
1 polymer ?
#
loop_
_entity_poly.entity_id
_entity_poly.type
_entity_poly.pdbx_seq_one_letter_code
_entity_poly.pdbx_strand_id
1 'polypeptide(L)'
;MSGRGKTGGKALAKAKTRSSRAGPEFPVSRVHRLLRKGNYAERVGAGAPVYLAAVFEYLTAEILELAGSAARDNKKTCIIPRHLQLAGGVLPNIHFFFFFFKYIKQHKAHGR
;
A
#
# COMPACT_ATOMS: atom_id res chain seq x y z
N MET A 1 -3.09 28.11 41.32
CA MET A 1 -3.57 27.18 40.27
C MET A 1 -2.36 26.69 39.49
N SER A 2 -1.79 25.53 39.82
CA SER A 2 -0.56 25.04 39.19
C SER A 2 -0.87 24.39 37.83
N GLY A 3 -0.34 25.00 36.78
CA GLY A 3 -0.47 24.53 35.40
C GLY A 3 0.25 23.20 35.20
N ARG A 4 -0.52 22.12 35.06
CA ARG A 4 -0.01 20.83 34.59
C ARG A 4 -0.07 20.79 33.06
N GLY A 5 0.85 21.52 32.43
CA GLY A 5 1.02 21.52 30.97
C GLY A 5 1.94 20.40 30.52
N LYS A 6 1.38 19.42 29.79
CA LYS A 6 2.02 18.38 28.96
C LYS A 6 3.32 17.76 29.50
N THR A 7 3.22 16.50 29.89
CA THR A 7 4.29 15.50 30.07
C THR A 7 5.41 15.61 29.01
N GLY A 8 6.40 16.45 29.29
CA GLY A 8 7.61 16.64 28.48
C GLY A 8 8.88 16.14 29.18
N GLY A 9 8.77 15.22 30.14
CA GLY A 9 9.88 14.91 31.05
C GLY A 9 9.90 13.50 31.63
N LYS A 10 9.62 12.48 30.82
CA LYS A 10 10.01 11.10 31.14
C LYS A 10 10.70 10.54 29.91
N ALA A 11 11.84 9.85 30.08
CA ALA A 11 12.53 9.16 29.00
C ALA A 11 11.48 8.39 28.17
N LEU A 12 11.19 8.91 26.97
CA LEU A 12 10.04 8.50 26.18
C LEU A 12 10.27 7.04 25.77
N ALA A 13 9.54 6.12 26.40
CA ALA A 13 9.36 4.79 25.85
C ALA A 13 9.08 4.93 24.34
N LYS A 14 9.79 4.15 23.51
CA LYS A 14 9.77 4.30 22.05
C LYS A 14 8.33 4.43 21.57
N ALA A 15 7.97 5.59 21.05
CA ALA A 15 6.60 5.88 20.69
C ALA A 15 6.12 4.85 19.66
N LYS A 16 5.03 4.14 19.95
CA LYS A 16 4.42 3.18 19.01
C LYS A 16 4.16 3.86 17.68
N THR A 17 4.55 3.21 16.58
CA THR A 17 4.38 3.74 15.22
C THR A 17 2.90 3.80 14.82
N ARG A 18 2.53 4.67 13.87
CA ARG A 18 1.15 4.73 13.37
C ARG A 18 0.67 3.41 12.76
N SER A 19 1.55 2.68 12.05
CA SER A 19 1.27 1.32 11.55
C SER A 19 0.93 0.38 12.70
N SER A 20 1.81 0.26 13.71
CA SER A 20 1.59 -0.64 14.86
C SER A 20 0.35 -0.32 15.70
N ARG A 21 -0.17 0.92 15.62
CA ARG A 21 -1.41 1.31 16.30
C ARG A 21 -2.64 1.03 15.46
N ALA A 22 -2.53 1.11 14.15
CA ALA A 22 -3.66 0.98 13.23
C ALA A 22 -3.89 -0.47 12.78
N GLY A 23 -2.87 -1.32 12.80
CA GLY A 23 -2.95 -2.72 12.36
C GLY A 23 -2.24 -3.04 11.04
N PRO A 24 -2.16 -2.14 10.03
CA PRO A 24 -1.43 -2.43 8.80
C PRO A 24 0.06 -2.65 9.01
N GLU A 25 0.61 -3.70 8.40
CA GLU A 25 2.04 -3.92 8.17
C GLU A 25 2.64 -2.86 7.24
N PHE A 26 1.83 -2.34 6.31
CA PHE A 26 2.29 -1.28 5.41
C PHE A 26 2.62 0.03 6.16
N PRO A 27 3.63 0.79 5.71
CA PRO A 27 4.16 1.94 6.45
C PRO A 27 3.28 3.19 6.32
N VAL A 28 2.28 3.35 7.19
CA VAL A 28 1.34 4.49 7.25
C VAL A 28 2.07 5.84 7.23
N SER A 29 3.17 5.96 7.98
CA SER A 29 3.93 7.21 8.00
C SER A 29 4.61 7.56 6.67
N ARG A 30 5.04 6.55 5.91
CA ARG A 30 5.63 6.75 4.59
C ARG A 30 4.54 7.15 3.59
N VAL A 31 3.38 6.49 3.63
CA VAL A 31 2.22 6.84 2.79
C VAL A 31 1.81 8.30 3.02
N HIS A 32 1.68 8.73 4.28
CA HIS A 32 1.34 10.12 4.60
C HIS A 32 2.35 11.12 4.01
N ARG A 33 3.65 10.82 4.09
CA ARG A 33 4.70 11.67 3.52
C ARG A 33 4.62 11.74 2.00
N LEU A 34 4.37 10.60 1.34
CA LEU A 34 4.22 10.53 -0.11
C LEU A 34 2.97 11.30 -0.59
N LEU A 35 1.85 11.21 0.14
CA LEU A 35 0.64 11.98 -0.17
C LEU A 35 0.89 13.49 -0.10
N ARG A 36 1.64 13.96 0.90
CA ARG A 36 2.01 15.39 1.00
C ARG A 36 3.00 15.83 -0.06
N LYS A 37 4.01 14.99 -0.36
CA LYS A 37 4.99 15.29 -1.42
C LYS A 37 4.36 15.29 -2.82
N GLY A 38 3.31 14.50 -3.03
CA GLY A 38 2.62 14.38 -4.31
C GLY A 38 1.68 15.53 -4.65
N ASN A 39 1.50 16.51 -3.76
CA ASN A 39 0.62 17.68 -3.97
C ASN A 39 -0.81 17.32 -4.43
N TYR A 40 -1.35 16.19 -3.98
CA TYR A 40 -2.70 15.74 -4.36
C TYR A 40 -3.82 16.60 -3.77
N ALA A 41 -3.57 17.25 -2.63
CA ALA A 41 -4.47 18.16 -1.95
C ALA A 41 -3.68 19.09 -1.03
N GLU A 42 -4.22 20.28 -0.73
CA GLU A 42 -3.62 21.23 0.22
C GLU A 42 -3.47 20.63 1.63
N ARG A 43 -4.47 19.86 2.06
CA ARG A 43 -4.50 19.19 3.37
C ARG A 43 -4.77 17.71 3.20
N VAL A 44 -4.00 16.89 3.92
CA VAL A 44 -4.21 15.44 4.00
C VAL A 44 -4.72 15.09 5.39
N GLY A 45 -5.93 14.52 5.47
CA GLY A 45 -6.54 14.07 6.71
C GLY A 45 -5.77 12.93 7.38
N ALA A 46 -5.85 12.82 8.71
CA ALA A 46 -5.08 11.84 9.48
C ALA A 46 -5.44 10.38 9.16
N GLY A 47 -6.70 10.11 8.78
CA GLY A 47 -7.18 8.77 8.42
C GLY A 47 -6.85 8.34 6.99
N ALA A 48 -6.64 9.29 6.06
CA ALA A 48 -6.32 8.99 4.66
C ALA A 48 -5.11 8.05 4.48
N PRO A 49 -3.94 8.29 5.12
CA PRO A 49 -2.80 7.39 4.97
C PRO A 49 -2.99 6.03 5.64
N VAL A 50 -3.90 5.91 6.63
CA VAL A 50 -4.22 4.64 7.28
C VAL A 50 -5.07 3.79 6.33
N TYR A 51 -6.14 4.38 5.80
CA TYR A 51 -7.00 3.73 4.83
C TYR A 51 -6.21 3.28 3.59
N LEU A 52 -5.39 4.16 3.02
CA LEU A 52 -4.62 3.84 1.83
C LEU A 52 -3.55 2.76 2.09
N ALA A 53 -2.92 2.76 3.27
CA ALA A 53 -2.00 1.69 3.63
C ALA A 53 -2.70 0.33 3.74
N ALA A 54 -3.89 0.28 4.34
CA ALA A 54 -4.69 -0.94 4.45
C ALA A 54 -5.13 -1.47 3.07
N VAL A 55 -5.55 -0.58 2.16
CA VAL A 55 -5.92 -0.96 0.79
C VAL A 55 -4.71 -1.53 0.03
N PHE A 56 -3.55 -0.89 0.13
CA PHE A 56 -2.33 -1.41 -0.51
C PHE A 56 -1.90 -2.76 0.07
N GLU A 57 -2.04 -2.94 1.37
CA GLU A 57 -1.74 -4.21 2.03
C GLU A 57 -2.68 -5.32 1.56
N TYR A 58 -3.99 -5.05 1.54
CA TYR A 58 -4.99 -5.99 1.03
C TYR A 58 -4.68 -6.43 -0.41
N LEU A 59 -4.47 -5.47 -1.32
CA LEU A 59 -4.17 -5.78 -2.72
C LEU A 59 -2.85 -6.55 -2.88
N THR A 60 -1.84 -6.21 -2.08
CA THR A 60 -0.54 -6.90 -2.12
C THR A 60 -0.67 -8.32 -1.60
N ALA A 61 -1.40 -8.53 -0.50
CA ALA A 61 -1.65 -9.85 0.07
C ALA A 61 -2.38 -10.76 -0.93
N GLU A 62 -3.45 -10.26 -1.54
CA GLU A 62 -4.24 -10.99 -2.55
C GLU A 62 -3.36 -11.43 -3.74
N ILE A 63 -2.57 -10.50 -4.30
CA ILE A 63 -1.69 -10.80 -5.43
C ILE A 63 -0.62 -11.83 -5.04
N LEU A 64 -0.03 -11.69 -3.85
CA LEU A 64 1.01 -12.61 -3.37
C LEU A 64 0.45 -13.99 -3.03
N GLU A 65 -0.78 -14.09 -2.54
CA GLU A 65 -1.45 -15.35 -2.26
C GLU A 65 -1.65 -16.15 -3.55
N LEU A 66 -2.23 -15.51 -4.58
CA LEU A 66 -2.44 -16.14 -5.89
C LEU A 66 -1.11 -16.46 -6.59
N ALA A 67 -0.14 -15.55 -6.56
CA ALA A 67 1.17 -15.80 -7.15
C ALA A 67 1.95 -16.88 -6.40
N GLY A 68 1.76 -16.98 -5.08
CA GLY A 68 2.29 -18.04 -4.24
C GLY A 68 1.66 -19.40 -4.58
N SER A 69 0.35 -19.45 -4.80
CA SER A 69 -0.33 -20.67 -5.29
C SER A 69 0.24 -21.09 -6.65
N ALA A 70 0.29 -20.17 -7.61
CA ALA A 70 0.85 -20.45 -8.93
C ALA A 70 2.31 -20.92 -8.86
N ALA A 71 3.11 -20.39 -7.93
CA ALA A 71 4.48 -20.87 -7.70
C ALA A 71 4.51 -22.31 -7.20
N ARG A 72 3.67 -22.63 -6.22
CA ARG A 72 3.54 -23.99 -5.65
C ARG A 72 3.09 -25.00 -6.69
N ASP A 73 2.12 -24.63 -7.54
CA ASP A 73 1.64 -25.48 -8.64
C ASP A 73 2.75 -25.77 -9.66
N ASN A 74 3.63 -24.80 -9.89
CA ASN A 74 4.83 -24.96 -10.72
C ASN A 74 6.02 -25.57 -9.97
N LYS A 75 5.81 -26.11 -8.75
CA LYS A 75 6.84 -26.73 -7.89
C LYS A 75 8.03 -25.81 -7.61
N LYS A 76 7.77 -24.51 -7.48
CA LYS A 76 8.77 -23.49 -7.13
C LYS A 76 8.47 -22.92 -5.75
N THR A 77 9.52 -22.63 -4.99
CA THR A 77 9.44 -21.98 -3.68
C THR A 77 9.55 -20.45 -3.77
N CYS A 78 9.98 -19.92 -4.93
CA CYS A 78 10.15 -18.50 -5.18
C CYS A 78 9.14 -18.00 -6.23
N ILE A 79 8.56 -16.82 -5.98
CA ILE A 79 7.66 -16.15 -6.93
C ILE A 79 8.50 -15.46 -8.01
N ILE A 80 8.25 -15.81 -9.28
CA ILE A 80 8.87 -15.18 -10.45
C ILE A 80 7.81 -14.38 -11.24
N PRO A 81 8.20 -13.47 -12.16
CA PRO A 81 7.24 -12.68 -12.94
C PRO A 81 6.15 -13.50 -13.66
N ARG A 82 6.45 -14.73 -14.08
CA ARG A 82 5.45 -15.64 -14.67
C ARG A 82 4.30 -15.97 -13.71
N HIS A 83 4.59 -16.18 -12.42
CA HIS A 83 3.54 -16.49 -11.44
C HIS A 83 2.63 -15.28 -11.20
N LEU A 84 3.17 -14.06 -11.26
CA LEU A 84 2.37 -12.83 -11.21
C LEU A 84 1.45 -12.71 -12.43
N GLN A 85 1.95 -13.05 -13.62
CA GLN A 85 1.13 -13.05 -14.84
C GLN A 85 0.00 -14.09 -14.77
N LEU A 86 0.28 -15.29 -14.25
CA LEU A 86 -0.71 -16.35 -14.08
C LEU A 86 -1.75 -15.96 -13.03
N ALA A 87 -1.33 -15.41 -11.90
CA ALA A 87 -2.21 -14.90 -10.85
C ALA A 87 -3.13 -13.77 -11.34
N GLY A 88 -2.61 -12.85 -12.14
CA GLY A 88 -3.37 -11.73 -12.73
C GLY A 88 -4.46 -12.16 -13.72
N GLY A 89 -4.40 -13.40 -14.22
CA GLY A 89 -5.44 -13.98 -15.10
C GLY A 89 -6.65 -14.54 -14.35
N VAL A 90 -6.54 -14.84 -13.05
CA VAL A 90 -7.58 -15.53 -12.27
C VAL A 90 -8.54 -14.54 -11.59
N LEU A 91 -8.14 -13.29 -11.40
CA LEU A 91 -9.00 -12.25 -10.85
C LEU A 91 -9.62 -11.40 -11.99
N PRO A 92 -10.94 -11.49 -12.24
CA PRO A 92 -11.61 -10.65 -13.25
C PRO A 92 -11.42 -9.15 -12.99
N ASN A 93 -11.22 -8.75 -11.73
CA ASN A 93 -11.00 -7.35 -11.33
C ASN A 93 -9.56 -6.87 -11.56
N ILE A 94 -8.55 -7.73 -11.43
CA ILE A 94 -7.15 -7.36 -11.70
C ILE A 94 -6.88 -7.28 -13.19
N HIS A 95 -7.56 -8.11 -13.99
CA HIS A 95 -7.47 -7.99 -15.44
C HIS A 95 -8.00 -6.64 -15.91
N PHE A 96 -9.06 -6.10 -15.29
CA PHE A 96 -9.51 -4.72 -15.56
C PHE A 96 -8.47 -3.68 -15.15
N PHE A 97 -7.78 -3.85 -14.02
CA PHE A 97 -6.71 -2.96 -13.59
C PHE A 97 -5.48 -3.01 -14.51
N PHE A 98 -5.06 -4.20 -14.95
CA PHE A 98 -3.95 -4.38 -15.91
C PHE A 98 -4.33 -3.88 -17.30
N PHE A 99 -5.57 -4.12 -17.74
CA PHE A 99 -6.11 -3.56 -18.98
C PHE A 99 -6.17 -2.04 -18.90
N PHE A 100 -6.59 -1.47 -17.77
CA PHE A 100 -6.60 -0.03 -17.53
C PHE A 100 -5.19 0.57 -17.54
N PHE A 101 -4.20 -0.09 -16.93
CA PHE A 101 -2.80 0.37 -17.00
C PHE A 101 -2.22 0.27 -18.42
N LYS A 102 -2.55 -0.79 -19.17
CA LYS A 102 -2.19 -0.94 -20.58
C LYS A 102 -2.88 0.14 -21.44
N TYR A 103 -4.15 0.41 -21.18
CA TYR A 103 -4.96 1.45 -21.82
C TYR A 103 -4.38 2.85 -21.56
N ILE A 104 -4.04 3.19 -20.31
CA ILE A 104 -3.37 4.46 -19.97
C ILE A 104 -2.01 4.57 -20.65
N LYS A 105 -1.22 3.49 -20.69
CA LYS A 105 0.10 3.51 -21.35
C LYS A 105 -0.02 3.72 -22.87
N GLN A 106 -1.07 3.17 -23.51
CA GLN A 106 -1.33 3.39 -24.93
C GLN A 106 -1.86 4.80 -25.24
N HIS A 107 -2.70 5.37 -24.37
CA HIS A 107 -3.28 6.71 -24.60
C HIS A 107 -2.36 7.88 -24.23
N LYS A 108 -1.27 7.67 -23.47
CA LYS A 108 -0.29 8.72 -23.16
C LYS A 108 0.80 8.91 -24.23
N ALA A 109 0.78 8.12 -25.31
CA ALA A 109 1.74 8.21 -26.42
C ALA A 109 1.31 9.19 -27.54
N HIS A 110 0.11 9.78 -27.48
CA HIS A 110 -0.42 10.67 -28.53
C HIS A 110 -0.85 12.07 -28.04
N GLY A 111 -0.30 12.54 -26.91
CA GLY A 111 -0.48 13.93 -26.47
C GLY A 111 0.71 14.80 -26.85
N ARG A 112 0.71 15.32 -28.08
CA ARG A 112 1.26 16.66 -28.37
C ARG A 112 0.22 17.69 -27.96
#